data_AF-A0A967B1T0-F1
#
_entry.id   AF-A0A967B1T0-F1
#
_cell.length_a   1.000
_cell.length_b   1.000
_cell.length_c   1.000
_cell.angle_alpha   90.00
_cell.angle_beta   90.00
_cell.angle_gamma   90.00
#
_symmetry.space_group_name_H-M   'P 1'
#
loop_
_entity.id
_entity.type
_entity.pdbx_description
1 polymer ?
#
loop_
_entity_poly.entity_id
_entity_poly.type
_entity_poly.pdbx_seq_one_letter_code
_entity_poly.pdbx_strand_id
1 'polypeptide(L)'
;MNYALNHFPEILQRAGQHAWLAGVPLVLGLLIAVPVGWLARRFPKASPWLVGGSGLLYTIPSLALFILMPLILGTRILDPLNVIVAMTIYTLALLVRTVVDGLSAVPRDTVAAATAMGYSPVRRFLAVDLPLAVPVIAAGLRVAAVSNVAIVSVASLLGIPNLGFFLTDGYQNYDNGEIWTGIVSCLILALVFDLLIQLAERLLTPWQRVVHG
;
A
#
# COMPACT_ATOMS: atom_id res chain seq x y z
N MET A 1 -10.58 -18.37 24.94
CA MET A 1 -9.45 -18.93 24.17
C MET A 1 -9.82 -20.00 23.14
N ASN A 2 -11.06 -20.52 23.11
CA ASN A 2 -11.46 -21.57 22.15
C ASN A 2 -12.11 -21.05 20.85
N TYR A 3 -12.49 -19.76 20.79
CA TYR A 3 -13.19 -19.21 19.62
C TYR A 3 -12.37 -19.37 18.33
N ALA A 4 -11.10 -18.94 18.34
CA ALA A 4 -10.24 -18.98 17.17
C ALA A 4 -9.96 -20.41 16.67
N LEU A 5 -9.82 -21.38 17.57
CA LEU A 5 -9.60 -22.77 17.21
C LEU A 5 -10.84 -23.41 16.58
N ASN A 6 -12.03 -23.01 17.04
CA ASN A 6 -13.30 -23.52 16.52
C ASN A 6 -13.70 -22.89 15.17
N HIS A 7 -13.24 -21.67 14.89
CA HIS A 7 -13.58 -20.90 13.68
C HIS A 7 -12.39 -20.71 12.72
N PHE A 8 -11.33 -21.52 12.87
CA PHE A 8 -10.12 -21.42 12.07
C PHE A 8 -10.36 -21.40 10.54
N PRO A 9 -11.25 -22.24 9.97
CA PRO A 9 -11.53 -22.21 8.53
C PRO A 9 -12.11 -20.87 8.07
N GLU A 10 -13.01 -20.28 8.86
CA GLU A 10 -13.58 -18.97 8.54
C GLU A 10 -12.53 -17.86 8.64
N ILE A 11 -11.70 -17.89 9.69
CA ILE A 11 -10.60 -16.93 9.85
C ILE A 11 -9.69 -16.95 8.63
N LEU A 12 -9.31 -18.14 8.16
CA LEU A 12 -8.44 -18.28 6.99
C LEU A 12 -9.10 -17.76 5.70
N GLN A 13 -10.39 -18.05 5.50
CA GLN A 13 -11.16 -17.54 4.36
C GLN A 13 -11.23 -16.01 4.38
N ARG A 14 -11.59 -15.42 5.53
CA ARG A 14 -11.67 -13.96 5.72
C ARG A 14 -10.29 -13.31 5.59
N ALA A 15 -9.24 -13.96 6.05
CA ALA A 15 -7.85 -13.53 5.88
C ALA A 15 -7.46 -13.48 4.39
N GLY A 16 -7.83 -14.49 3.60
CA GLY A 16 -7.61 -14.49 2.16
C GLY A 16 -8.32 -13.33 1.45
N GLN A 17 -9.58 -13.08 1.79
CA GLN A 17 -10.35 -11.94 1.27
C GLN A 17 -9.73 -10.61 1.66
N HIS A 18 -9.32 -10.47 2.92
CA HIS A 18 -8.68 -9.26 3.42
C HIS A 18 -7.32 -9.02 2.75
N ALA A 19 -6.52 -10.08 2.58
CA ALA A 19 -5.23 -10.01 1.89
C ALA A 19 -5.39 -9.57 0.43
N TRP A 20 -6.42 -10.07 -0.26
CA TRP A 20 -6.76 -9.63 -1.62
C TRP A 20 -7.13 -8.14 -1.65
N LEU A 21 -8.04 -7.71 -0.77
CA LEU A 21 -8.52 -6.33 -0.68
C LEU A 21 -7.44 -5.33 -0.25
N ALA A 22 -6.42 -5.75 0.51
CA ALA A 22 -5.31 -4.90 0.92
C ALA A 22 -4.13 -4.93 -0.07
N GLY A 23 -3.82 -6.11 -0.62
CA GLY A 23 -2.64 -6.34 -1.44
C GLY A 23 -2.78 -5.91 -2.89
N VAL A 24 -3.93 -6.14 -3.53
CA VAL A 24 -4.14 -5.70 -4.92
C VAL A 24 -4.02 -4.18 -5.04
N PRO A 25 -4.68 -3.37 -4.18
CA PRO A 25 -4.56 -1.92 -4.25
C PRO A 25 -3.17 -1.40 -3.94
N LEU A 26 -2.43 -2.12 -3.08
CA LEU A 26 -1.04 -1.79 -2.77
C LEU A 26 -0.16 -1.86 -4.02
N VAL A 27 -0.30 -2.93 -4.80
CA VAL A 27 0.46 -3.11 -6.05
C VAL A 27 0.01 -2.11 -7.11
N LEU A 28 -1.30 -1.93 -7.31
CA LEU A 28 -1.83 -0.96 -8.27
C LEU A 28 -1.39 0.48 -7.93
N GLY A 29 -1.48 0.85 -6.66
CA GLY A 29 -1.08 2.16 -6.18
C GLY A 29 0.41 2.41 -6.37
N LEU A 30 1.26 1.41 -6.11
CA LEU A 30 2.70 1.49 -6.40
C LEU A 30 2.97 1.65 -7.90
N LEU A 31 2.32 0.87 -8.76
CA LEU A 31 2.47 0.94 -10.21
C LEU A 31 2.10 2.30 -10.79
N ILE A 32 1.16 3.02 -10.16
CA ILE A 32 0.77 4.38 -10.55
C ILE A 32 1.68 5.43 -9.87
N ALA A 33 2.05 5.22 -8.60
CA ALA A 33 2.88 6.15 -7.85
C ALA A 33 4.29 6.30 -8.43
N VAL A 34 4.89 5.21 -8.92
CA VAL A 34 6.23 5.22 -9.53
C VAL A 34 6.32 6.18 -10.74
N PRO A 35 5.46 6.09 -11.78
CA PRO A 35 5.50 7.01 -12.90
C PRO A 35 5.07 8.44 -12.51
N VAL A 36 4.09 8.60 -11.61
CA VAL A 36 3.68 9.94 -11.12
C VAL A 36 4.81 10.62 -10.36
N GLY A 37 5.50 9.90 -9.47
CA GLY A 37 6.64 10.41 -8.72
C GLY A 37 7.85 10.70 -9.60
N TRP A 38 8.10 9.86 -10.62
CA TRP A 38 9.11 10.15 -11.65
C TRP A 38 8.78 11.44 -12.41
N LEU A 39 7.52 11.64 -12.80
CA LEU A 39 7.06 12.84 -13.48
C LEU A 39 7.20 14.08 -12.60
N ALA A 40 6.85 13.98 -11.31
CA ALA A 40 7.01 15.04 -10.33
C ALA A 40 8.49 15.45 -10.15
N ARG A 41 9.40 14.47 -10.05
CA ARG A 41 10.86 14.75 -10.00
C ARG A 41 11.35 15.39 -11.30
N ARG A 42 10.87 14.92 -12.45
CA ARG A 42 11.29 15.42 -13.77
C ARG A 42 10.83 16.85 -14.04
N PHE A 43 9.65 17.24 -13.52
CA PHE A 43 9.06 18.55 -13.72
C PHE A 43 8.86 19.27 -12.37
N PRO A 44 9.89 19.99 -11.86
CA PRO A 44 9.86 20.61 -10.53
C PRO A 44 8.66 21.54 -10.29
N LYS A 45 8.16 22.19 -11.34
CA LYS A 45 6.96 23.06 -11.27
C LYS A 45 5.67 22.28 -11.02
N ALA A 46 5.59 21.02 -11.47
CA ALA A 46 4.44 20.14 -11.25
C ALA A 46 4.53 19.39 -9.92
N SER A 47 5.71 19.29 -9.31
CA SER A 47 5.94 18.54 -8.07
C SER A 47 5.00 18.94 -6.92
N PRO A 48 4.80 20.24 -6.60
CA PRO A 48 3.89 20.63 -5.51
C PRO A 48 2.43 20.22 -5.79
N TRP A 49 1.99 20.28 -7.05
CA TRP A 49 0.65 19.89 -7.44
C TRP A 49 0.44 18.37 -7.40
N LEU A 50 1.40 17.60 -7.90
CA LEU A 50 1.31 16.13 -7.89
C LEU A 50 1.43 15.57 -6.47
N VAL A 51 2.40 16.04 -5.69
CA VAL A 51 2.61 15.57 -4.31
C VAL A 51 1.55 16.13 -3.36
N GLY A 52 1.24 17.42 -3.44
CA GLY A 52 0.21 18.05 -2.62
C GLY A 52 -1.19 17.55 -2.97
N GLY A 53 -1.53 17.50 -4.26
CA GLY A 53 -2.82 17.03 -4.75
C GLY A 53 -3.08 15.57 -4.43
N SER A 54 -2.07 14.70 -4.59
CA SER A 54 -2.21 13.30 -4.16
C SER A 54 -2.36 13.18 -2.64
N GLY A 55 -1.60 13.95 -1.85
CA GLY A 55 -1.73 13.97 -0.39
C GLY A 55 -3.11 14.38 0.12
N LEU A 56 -3.79 15.31 -0.57
CA LEU A 56 -5.17 15.71 -0.24
C LEU A 56 -6.18 14.56 -0.41
N LEU A 57 -5.92 13.58 -1.28
CA LEU A 57 -6.81 12.42 -1.41
C LEU A 57 -6.83 11.58 -0.13
N TYR A 58 -5.72 11.56 0.62
CA TYR A 58 -5.63 10.83 1.89
C TYR A 58 -6.41 11.50 3.03
N THR A 59 -6.78 12.78 2.89
CA THR A 59 -7.57 13.47 3.92
C THR A 59 -9.06 13.16 3.84
N ILE A 60 -9.53 12.59 2.73
CA ILE A 60 -10.91 12.13 2.58
C ILE A 60 -11.12 10.97 3.56
N PRO A 61 -12.17 10.93 4.40
CA PRO A 61 -12.43 9.79 5.27
C PRO A 61 -12.67 8.49 4.49
N SER A 62 -12.07 7.38 4.91
CA SER A 62 -12.10 6.11 4.17
C SER A 62 -13.50 5.56 4.00
N LEU A 63 -14.31 5.60 5.06
CA LEU A 63 -15.70 5.18 5.02
C LEU A 63 -16.52 6.01 4.02
N ALA A 64 -16.31 7.33 3.99
CA ALA A 64 -16.99 8.22 3.06
C ALA A 64 -16.57 7.92 1.61
N LEU A 65 -15.28 7.69 1.37
CA LEU A 65 -14.78 7.30 0.06
C LEU A 65 -15.41 5.99 -0.41
N PHE A 66 -15.46 4.95 0.44
CA PHE A 66 -16.09 3.67 0.11
C PHE A 66 -17.56 3.82 -0.26
N ILE A 67 -18.32 4.64 0.47
CA ILE A 67 -19.75 4.90 0.21
C ILE A 67 -19.95 5.63 -1.13
N LEU A 68 -19.01 6.49 -1.53
CA LEU A 68 -19.08 7.23 -2.79
C LEU A 68 -18.68 6.39 -4.02
N MET A 69 -17.85 5.35 -3.85
CA MET A 69 -17.33 4.57 -4.96
C MET A 69 -18.40 3.95 -5.89
N PRO A 70 -19.51 3.36 -5.39
CA PRO A 70 -20.59 2.87 -6.25
C PRO A 70 -21.14 3.92 -7.20
N LEU A 71 -21.29 5.16 -6.72
CA LEU A 71 -21.79 6.28 -7.53
C LEU A 71 -20.78 6.70 -8.60
N ILE A 72 -19.49 6.69 -8.27
CA ILE A 72 -18.40 7.09 -9.17
C ILE A 72 -18.15 6.03 -10.24
N LEU A 73 -18.16 4.75 -9.87
CA LEU A 73 -17.83 3.63 -10.76
C LEU A 73 -19.04 3.02 -11.47
N GLY A 74 -20.27 3.32 -11.04
CA GLY A 74 -21.48 2.68 -11.54
C GLY A 74 -21.58 1.19 -11.13
N THR A 75 -20.91 0.80 -10.05
CA THR A 75 -20.88 -0.56 -9.50
C THR A 75 -21.99 -0.77 -8.47
N ARG A 76 -22.16 -2.02 -8.02
CA ARG A 76 -23.07 -2.33 -6.90
C ARG A 76 -22.43 -1.86 -5.58
N ILE A 77 -23.26 -1.59 -4.57
CA ILE A 77 -22.80 -1.13 -3.25
C ILE A 77 -21.80 -2.11 -2.63
N LEU A 78 -22.10 -3.41 -2.69
CA LEU A 78 -21.30 -4.49 -2.10
C LEU A 78 -20.18 -5.00 -3.02
N ASP A 79 -19.86 -4.29 -4.11
CA ASP A 79 -18.82 -4.73 -5.04
C ASP A 79 -17.41 -4.52 -4.45
N PRO A 80 -16.57 -5.57 -4.34
CA PRO A 80 -15.18 -5.46 -3.89
C PRO A 80 -14.34 -4.43 -4.66
N LEU A 81 -14.69 -4.15 -5.92
CA LEU A 81 -14.01 -3.13 -6.74
C LEU A 81 -14.02 -1.75 -6.09
N ASN A 82 -15.06 -1.42 -5.32
CA ASN A 82 -15.16 -0.16 -4.61
C ASN A 82 -14.01 0.01 -3.61
N VAL A 83 -13.74 -1.02 -2.82
CA VAL A 83 -12.64 -1.02 -1.85
C VAL A 83 -11.30 -0.99 -2.59
N ILE A 84 -11.17 -1.77 -3.67
CA ILE A 84 -9.93 -1.86 -4.43
C ILE A 84 -9.53 -0.50 -4.99
N VAL A 85 -10.45 0.20 -5.65
CA VAL A 85 -10.18 1.52 -6.25
C VAL A 85 -9.90 2.57 -5.18
N ALA A 86 -10.70 2.61 -4.10
CA ALA A 86 -10.48 3.54 -2.99
C ALA A 86 -9.12 3.34 -2.32
N MET A 87 -8.74 2.10 -2.04
CA MET A 87 -7.43 1.80 -1.43
C MET A 87 -6.28 2.01 -2.41
N THR A 88 -6.51 1.93 -3.72
CA THR A 88 -5.51 2.27 -4.74
C THR A 88 -5.22 3.75 -4.71
N ILE A 89 -6.26 4.58 -4.58
CA ILE A 89 -6.15 6.05 -4.43
C ILE A 89 -5.36 6.40 -3.16
N TYR A 90 -5.62 5.72 -2.05
CA TYR A 90 -4.88 5.95 -0.81
C TYR A 90 -3.42 5.54 -0.87
N THR A 91 -3.17 4.36 -1.45
CA THR A 91 -1.81 3.88 -1.67
C THR A 91 -1.06 4.86 -2.56
N LEU A 92 -1.68 5.34 -3.64
CA LEU A 92 -1.11 6.38 -4.50
C LEU A 92 -0.79 7.64 -3.69
N ALA A 93 -1.72 8.13 -2.88
CA ALA A 93 -1.55 9.33 -2.06
C ALA A 93 -0.35 9.24 -1.11
N LEU A 94 -0.17 8.08 -0.46
CA LEU A 94 0.96 7.84 0.43
C LEU A 94 2.29 7.70 -0.34
N LEU A 95 2.28 6.97 -1.45
CA LEU A 95 3.51 6.59 -2.15
C LEU A 95 4.07 7.64 -3.09
N VAL A 96 3.26 8.54 -3.66
CA VAL A 96 3.78 9.58 -4.58
C VAL A 96 4.89 10.39 -3.91
N ARG A 97 4.69 10.80 -2.65
CA ARG A 97 5.72 11.51 -1.88
C ARG A 97 6.96 10.64 -1.68
N THR A 98 6.79 9.41 -1.20
CA THR A 98 7.91 8.48 -0.97
C THR A 98 8.72 8.22 -2.24
N VAL A 99 8.07 8.08 -3.39
CA VAL A 99 8.75 7.89 -4.68
C VAL A 99 9.54 9.14 -5.05
N VAL A 100 8.97 10.33 -4.91
CA VAL A 100 9.70 11.59 -5.17
C VAL A 100 10.91 11.70 -4.27
N ASP A 101 10.76 11.43 -2.97
CA ASP A 101 11.85 11.50 -2.00
C ASP A 101 12.93 10.45 -2.29
N GLY A 102 12.55 9.21 -2.58
CA GLY A 102 13.47 8.13 -2.93
C GLY A 102 14.26 8.40 -4.21
N LEU A 103 13.60 8.92 -5.25
CA LEU A 103 14.30 9.32 -6.47
C LEU A 103 15.19 10.56 -6.24
N SER A 104 14.79 11.46 -5.35
CA SER A 104 15.59 12.66 -5.01
C SER A 104 16.81 12.33 -4.14
N ALA A 105 16.79 11.21 -3.42
CA ALA A 105 17.91 10.72 -2.63
C ALA A 105 19.05 10.14 -3.47
N VAL A 106 18.82 9.86 -4.76
CA VAL A 106 19.86 9.36 -5.67
C VAL A 106 20.98 10.41 -5.81
N PRO A 107 22.26 10.06 -5.56
CA PRO A 107 23.36 11.03 -5.60
C PRO A 107 23.49 11.71 -6.96
N ARG A 108 23.69 13.03 -6.94
CA ARG A 108 23.80 13.84 -8.17
C ARG A 108 24.96 13.39 -9.04
N ASP A 109 26.08 12.99 -8.43
CA ASP A 109 27.26 12.51 -9.15
C ASP A 109 26.97 11.21 -9.90
N THR A 110 26.20 10.30 -9.31
CA THR A 110 25.74 9.06 -9.98
C THR A 110 24.86 9.38 -11.19
N VAL A 111 23.95 10.35 -11.06
CA VAL A 111 23.08 10.80 -12.15
C VAL A 111 23.89 11.46 -13.28
N ALA A 112 24.87 12.30 -12.94
CA ALA A 112 25.77 12.95 -13.88
C ALA A 112 26.63 11.93 -14.62
N ALA A 113 27.21 10.96 -13.90
CA ALA A 113 27.99 9.87 -14.47
C ALA A 113 27.15 9.02 -15.44
N ALA A 114 25.94 8.59 -15.06
CA ALA A 114 25.07 7.85 -15.95
C ALA A 114 24.71 8.63 -17.22
N THR A 115 24.52 9.94 -17.10
CA THR A 115 24.24 10.82 -18.25
C THR A 115 25.47 10.94 -19.16
N ALA A 116 26.68 11.09 -18.59
CA ALA A 116 27.94 11.11 -19.35
C ALA A 116 28.22 9.79 -20.07
N MET A 117 27.77 8.67 -19.53
CA MET A 117 27.83 7.34 -20.16
C MET A 117 26.79 7.13 -21.27
N GLY A 118 25.99 8.16 -21.61
CA GLY A 118 25.05 8.12 -22.73
C GLY A 118 23.68 7.50 -22.42
N TYR A 119 23.30 7.35 -21.14
CA TYR A 119 21.95 6.89 -20.80
C TYR A 119 20.89 7.94 -21.16
N SER A 120 19.87 7.53 -21.93
CA SER A 120 18.68 8.36 -22.14
C SER A 120 17.87 8.52 -20.84
N PRO A 121 17.03 9.55 -20.67
CA PRO A 121 16.32 9.78 -19.41
C PRO A 121 15.48 8.61 -18.90
N VAL A 122 14.79 7.89 -19.80
CA VAL A 122 13.97 6.72 -19.44
C VAL A 122 14.86 5.52 -19.10
N ARG A 123 15.92 5.30 -19.88
CA ARG A 123 16.87 4.20 -19.62
C ARG A 123 17.61 4.43 -18.30
N ARG A 124 18.02 5.67 -18.02
CA ARG A 124 18.63 6.08 -16.75
C ARG A 124 17.67 5.85 -15.59
N PHE A 125 16.40 6.21 -15.77
CA PHE A 125 15.39 5.99 -14.74
C PHE A 125 15.28 4.50 -14.37
N LEU A 126 15.07 3.63 -15.36
CA LEU A 126 14.87 2.20 -15.12
C LEU A 126 16.13 1.48 -14.64
N ALA A 127 17.31 1.87 -15.15
CA ALA A 127 18.55 1.16 -14.88
C ALA A 127 19.38 1.73 -13.70
N VAL A 128 19.14 2.98 -13.30
CA VAL A 128 19.97 3.68 -12.30
C VAL A 128 19.11 4.31 -11.21
N ASP A 129 18.24 5.25 -11.56
CA ASP A 129 17.49 6.03 -10.55
C ASP A 129 16.54 5.14 -9.74
N LEU A 130 15.75 4.30 -10.41
CA LEU A 130 14.73 3.45 -9.78
C LEU A 130 15.36 2.38 -8.88
N PRO A 131 16.37 1.57 -9.32
CA PRO A 131 17.04 0.61 -8.44
C PRO A 131 17.63 1.25 -7.18
N LEU A 132 18.26 2.42 -7.30
CA LEU A 132 18.85 3.12 -6.16
C LEU A 132 17.78 3.71 -5.21
N ALA A 133 16.58 4.00 -5.71
CA ALA A 133 15.45 4.48 -4.93
C ALA A 133 14.64 3.36 -4.24
N VAL A 134 14.82 2.09 -4.65
CA VAL A 134 14.04 0.94 -4.12
C VAL A 134 14.00 0.89 -2.59
N PRO A 135 15.10 1.05 -1.82
CA PRO A 135 15.04 0.95 -0.36
C PRO A 135 14.10 2.00 0.28
N VAL A 136 14.13 3.23 -0.24
CA VAL A 136 13.27 4.32 0.25
C VAL A 136 11.81 4.05 -0.12
N ILE A 137 11.56 3.61 -1.35
CA ILE A 137 10.21 3.26 -1.83
C ILE A 137 9.65 2.08 -1.02
N ALA A 138 10.46 1.05 -0.76
CA ALA A 138 10.08 -0.11 0.03
C ALA A 138 9.71 0.28 1.47
N ALA A 139 10.47 1.18 2.10
CA ALA A 139 10.14 1.70 3.43
C ALA A 139 8.75 2.38 3.46
N GLY A 140 8.41 3.20 2.47
CA GLY A 140 7.07 3.78 2.39
C GLY A 140 5.98 2.77 2.02
N LEU A 141 6.30 1.78 1.18
CA LEU A 141 5.39 0.70 0.82
C LEU A 141 4.99 -0.16 2.02
N ARG A 142 5.92 -0.40 2.95
CA ARG A 142 5.66 -1.08 4.22
C ARG A 142 4.64 -0.34 5.08
N VAL A 143 4.81 0.98 5.22
CA VAL A 143 3.84 1.83 5.94
C VAL A 143 2.48 1.81 5.26
N ALA A 144 2.45 1.93 3.92
CA ALA A 144 1.22 1.86 3.14
C ALA A 144 0.52 0.50 3.27
N ALA A 145 1.26 -0.60 3.29
CA ALA A 145 0.72 -1.95 3.44
C ALA A 145 0.04 -2.16 4.78
N VAL A 146 0.70 -1.78 5.89
CA VAL A 146 0.14 -1.86 7.24
C VAL A 146 -1.09 -0.96 7.36
N SER A 147 -1.04 0.23 6.76
CA SER A 147 -2.17 1.17 6.75
C SER A 147 -3.36 0.62 5.96
N ASN A 148 -3.12 -0.01 4.80
CA ASN A 148 -4.17 -0.65 4.01
C ASN A 148 -4.84 -1.78 4.78
N VAL A 149 -4.08 -2.67 5.43
CA VAL A 149 -4.66 -3.75 6.25
C VAL A 149 -5.54 -3.18 7.37
N ALA A 150 -5.09 -2.10 8.02
CA ALA A 150 -5.91 -1.44 9.04
C ALA A 150 -7.22 -0.86 8.46
N ILE A 151 -7.15 -0.14 7.35
CA ILE A 151 -8.31 0.58 6.76
C ILE A 151 -9.29 -0.38 6.08
N VAL A 152 -8.82 -1.45 5.44
CA VAL A 152 -9.68 -2.46 4.80
C VAL A 152 -10.60 -3.13 5.82
N SER A 153 -10.21 -3.20 7.10
CA SER A 153 -11.07 -3.75 8.15
C SER A 153 -12.40 -2.99 8.26
N VAL A 154 -12.39 -1.68 7.99
CA VAL A 154 -13.58 -0.81 8.02
C VAL A 154 -14.58 -1.17 6.91
N ALA A 155 -14.15 -1.79 5.81
CA ALA A 155 -15.05 -2.23 4.74
C ALA A 155 -16.07 -3.30 5.21
N SER A 156 -15.80 -3.98 6.33
CA SER A 156 -16.75 -4.92 6.94
C SER A 156 -18.05 -4.25 7.36
N LEU A 157 -18.00 -2.97 7.77
CA LEU A 157 -19.18 -2.17 8.12
C LEU A 157 -20.13 -1.97 6.93
N LEU A 158 -19.60 -2.08 5.71
CA LEU A 158 -20.38 -2.01 4.47
C LEU A 158 -20.85 -3.38 3.99
N GLY A 159 -20.67 -4.44 4.79
CA GLY A 159 -21.05 -5.81 4.43
C GLY A 159 -20.07 -6.50 3.48
N ILE A 160 -18.87 -5.95 3.26
CA ILE A 160 -17.85 -6.57 2.42
C ILE A 160 -17.08 -7.63 3.23
N PRO A 161 -17.02 -8.89 2.78
CA PRO A 161 -16.34 -9.97 3.52
C PRO A 161 -14.83 -9.72 3.68
N ASN A 162 -14.35 -9.63 4.92
CA ASN A 162 -12.93 -9.51 5.28
C ASN A 162 -12.73 -9.78 6.79
N LEU A 163 -11.47 -9.77 7.29
CA LEU A 163 -11.15 -9.98 8.71
C LEU A 163 -11.80 -8.99 9.69
N GLY A 164 -12.15 -7.79 9.25
CA GLY A 164 -12.88 -6.81 10.05
C GLY A 164 -14.26 -7.30 10.50
N PHE A 165 -14.79 -8.34 9.85
CA PHE A 165 -16.02 -9.03 10.28
C PHE A 165 -15.98 -9.41 11.76
N PHE A 166 -14.89 -10.01 12.24
CA PHE A 166 -14.76 -10.42 13.65
C PHE A 166 -14.71 -9.22 14.62
N LEU A 167 -14.28 -8.05 14.13
CA LEU A 167 -14.32 -6.82 14.94
C LEU A 167 -15.75 -6.32 15.05
N THR A 168 -16.48 -6.31 13.95
CA THR A 168 -17.85 -5.80 13.90
C THR A 168 -18.84 -6.72 14.57
N ASP A 169 -18.76 -8.03 14.31
CA ASP A 169 -19.68 -9.04 14.83
C ASP A 169 -19.40 -9.30 16.31
N GLY A 170 -18.14 -9.48 16.70
CA GLY A 170 -17.74 -9.55 18.11
C GLY A 170 -18.17 -8.32 18.93
N TYR A 171 -18.12 -7.11 18.35
CA TYR A 171 -18.63 -5.91 19.02
C TYR A 171 -20.16 -5.93 19.17
N GLN A 172 -20.90 -6.34 18.13
CA GLN A 172 -22.37 -6.42 18.17
C GLN A 172 -22.87 -7.50 19.14
N ASN A 173 -22.15 -8.62 19.24
CA ASN A 173 -22.48 -9.76 20.09
C ASN A 173 -21.86 -9.68 21.49
N TYR A 174 -21.13 -8.61 21.80
CA TYR A 174 -20.36 -8.46 23.05
C TYR A 174 -19.40 -9.65 23.33
N ASP A 175 -18.90 -10.32 22.28
CA ASP A 175 -17.95 -11.42 22.39
C ASP A 175 -16.51 -10.88 22.27
N ASN A 176 -15.86 -10.71 23.42
CA ASN A 176 -14.46 -10.30 23.48
C ASN A 176 -13.51 -11.27 22.77
N GLY A 177 -13.80 -12.58 22.78
CA GLY A 177 -12.97 -13.59 22.15
C GLY A 177 -12.91 -13.43 20.63
N GLU A 178 -14.03 -13.06 20.03
CA GLU A 178 -14.12 -12.78 18.60
C GLU A 178 -13.39 -11.49 18.23
N ILE A 179 -13.56 -10.42 19.00
CA ILE A 179 -12.85 -9.14 18.79
C ILE A 179 -11.33 -9.37 18.82
N TRP A 180 -10.82 -10.08 19.84
CA TRP A 180 -9.38 -10.40 19.93
C TRP A 180 -8.90 -11.24 18.75
N THR A 181 -9.73 -12.16 18.26
CA THR A 181 -9.44 -12.96 17.07
C THR A 181 -9.27 -12.07 15.83
N GLY A 182 -10.16 -11.11 15.63
CA GLY A 182 -10.05 -10.11 14.56
C GLY A 182 -8.78 -9.26 14.66
N ILE A 183 -8.50 -8.70 15.85
CA ILE A 183 -7.32 -7.85 16.09
C ILE A 183 -6.03 -8.63 15.78
N VAL A 184 -5.86 -9.80 16.39
CA VAL A 184 -4.64 -10.61 16.24
C VAL A 184 -4.47 -11.07 14.80
N SER A 185 -5.54 -11.49 14.13
CA SER A 185 -5.48 -11.93 12.73
C SER A 185 -5.07 -10.78 11.79
N CYS A 186 -5.61 -9.58 11.99
CA CYS A 186 -5.21 -8.38 11.24
C CYS A 186 -3.74 -8.02 11.49
N LEU A 187 -3.27 -8.08 12.75
CA LEU A 187 -1.86 -7.83 13.09
C LEU A 187 -0.92 -8.82 12.42
N ILE A 188 -1.25 -10.11 12.47
CA ILE A 188 -0.47 -11.16 11.80
C ILE A 188 -0.42 -10.89 10.31
N LEU A 189 -1.55 -10.56 9.67
CA LEU A 189 -1.60 -10.28 8.25
C LEU A 189 -0.76 -9.04 7.88
N ALA A 190 -0.86 -7.96 8.66
CA ALA A 190 -0.03 -6.76 8.45
C ALA A 190 1.47 -7.07 8.55
N LEU A 191 1.88 -7.90 9.53
CA LEU A 191 3.26 -8.36 9.66
C LEU A 191 3.69 -9.21 8.47
N VAL A 192 2.82 -10.09 7.96
CA VAL A 192 3.11 -10.88 6.76
C VAL A 192 3.37 -9.96 5.56
N PHE A 193 2.52 -8.96 5.32
CA PHE A 193 2.75 -7.97 4.25
C PHE A 193 4.07 -7.22 4.44
N ASP A 194 4.35 -6.72 5.64
CA ASP A 194 5.58 -6.02 5.96
C ASP A 194 6.83 -6.87 5.67
N LEU A 195 6.83 -8.13 6.13
CA LEU A 195 7.92 -9.08 5.92
C LEU A 195 8.10 -9.45 4.44
N LEU A 196 7.01 -9.64 3.69
CA LEU A 196 7.08 -9.93 2.26
C LEU A 196 7.71 -8.76 1.50
N ILE A 197 7.37 -7.52 1.84
CA ILE A 197 7.96 -6.33 1.23
C ILE A 197 9.45 -6.21 1.60
N GLN A 198 9.80 -6.42 2.87
CA GLN A 198 11.21 -6.44 3.29
C GLN A 198 12.02 -7.53 2.58
N LEU A 199 11.44 -8.72 2.37
CA LEU A 199 12.10 -9.80 1.66
C LEU A 199 12.29 -9.44 0.17
N ALA A 200 11.25 -8.89 -0.47
CA ALA A 200 11.33 -8.42 -1.85
C ALA A 200 12.40 -7.32 -2.01
N GLU A 201 12.45 -6.35 -1.11
CA GLU A 201 13.49 -5.32 -1.06
C GLU A 201 14.88 -5.96 -1.03
N ARG A 202 15.15 -6.85 -0.06
CA ARG A 202 16.45 -7.52 0.08
C ARG A 202 16.89 -8.35 -1.13
N LEU A 203 15.93 -8.88 -1.89
CA LEU A 203 16.19 -9.60 -3.14
C LEU A 203 16.49 -8.64 -4.29
N LEU A 204 15.82 -7.48 -4.33
CA LEU A 204 16.03 -6.45 -5.33
C LEU A 204 17.28 -5.59 -5.09
N THR A 205 17.77 -5.50 -3.85
CA THR A 205 18.91 -4.64 -3.45
C THR A 205 20.11 -5.41 -2.88
N PRO A 206 20.65 -6.44 -3.56
CA PRO A 206 21.73 -7.26 -3.01
C PRO A 206 23.01 -6.47 -2.68
N TRP A 207 23.26 -5.35 -3.36
CA TRP A 207 24.42 -4.48 -3.12
C TRP A 207 24.45 -3.84 -1.72
N GLN A 208 23.31 -3.68 -1.06
CA GLN A 208 23.29 -3.14 0.31
C GLN A 208 23.95 -4.07 1.32
N ARG A 209 24.05 -5.38 1.03
CA ARG A 209 24.70 -6.35 1.93
C ARG A 209 26.21 -6.14 2.02
N VAL A 210 26.83 -5.60 0.97
CA VAL A 210 28.29 -5.41 0.89
C VAL A 210 28.78 -4.23 1.73
N VAL A 211 27.88 -3.30 2.09
CA VAL A 211 28.23 -2.08 2.83
C VAL A 211 28.16 -2.28 4.36
N HIS A 212 27.60 -3.40 4.83
CA HIS A 212 27.39 -3.69 6.26
C HIS A 212 28.02 -5.01 6.75
N GLY A 213 28.89 -5.63 5.93
CA GLY A 213 29.74 -6.76 6.33
C GLY A 213 31.20 -6.33 6.31
#